data_AF-A0A1S8BHS3-F1
#
_entry.id   AF-A0A1S8BHS3-F1
#
_cell.length_a   1.000
_cell.length_b   1.000
_cell.length_c   1.000
_cell.angle_alpha   90.00
_cell.angle_beta   90.00
_cell.angle_gamma   90.00
#
_symmetry.space_group_name_H-M   'P 1'
#
loop_
_entity.id
_entity.type
_entity.pdbx_description
1 polymer ?
#
loop_
_entity_poly.entity_id
_entity_poly.type
_entity_poly.pdbx_seq_one_letter_code
_entity_poly.pdbx_strand_id
1 'polypeptide(L)'
;MIKEMKEIHNFHARSNASSHLMPSFHEKRNGRYHCLFQPCTKSFTREADLFRHQNTCHLGSTTFWCSSTGCNRSRSHPSGRPFPRKDKRNDHERKVHCGVLSLD
;
A
#
# COMPACT_ATOMS: atom_id res chain seq x y z
N MET A 1 18.73 12.90 15.71
CA MET A 1 18.02 12.44 16.93
C MET A 1 17.46 11.04 16.66
N ILE A 2 18.35 10.06 16.51
CA ILE A 2 18.00 8.64 16.27
C ILE A 2 18.50 7.90 17.51
N LYS A 3 17.78 8.00 18.62
CA LYS A 3 18.13 7.26 19.83
C LYS A 3 16.84 6.69 20.43
N GLU A 4 16.89 5.38 20.59
CA GLU A 4 16.01 4.53 21.39
C GLU A 4 14.69 4.09 20.77
N MET A 5 14.76 2.98 20.04
CA MET A 5 13.63 2.11 19.72
C MET A 5 13.94 0.71 20.28
N LYS A 6 13.96 0.60 21.60
CA LYS A 6 14.06 -0.69 22.30
C LYS A 6 12.66 -1.15 22.67
N GLU A 7 12.36 -2.41 22.33
CA GLU A 7 11.19 -3.20 22.74
C GLU A 7 9.86 -2.67 22.17
N ILE A 8 9.11 -3.38 21.32
CA ILE A 8 8.37 -4.60 21.65
C ILE A 8 8.25 -5.46 20.37
N HIS A 9 8.85 -6.65 20.40
CA HIS A 9 8.59 -7.73 19.44
C HIS A 9 7.37 -8.54 19.89
N ASN A 10 6.46 -8.90 18.98
CA ASN A 10 5.84 -10.23 19.03
C ASN A 10 5.50 -10.73 17.64
N PHE A 11 6.30 -11.69 17.21
CA PHE A 11 6.34 -12.32 15.91
C PHE A 11 5.45 -13.57 15.91
N HIS A 12 4.59 -13.70 14.91
CA HIS A 12 4.05 -15.00 14.50
C HIS A 12 4.27 -15.16 13.01
N ALA A 13 5.47 -15.59 12.62
CA ALA A 13 5.71 -16.03 11.25
C ALA A 13 5.04 -17.37 10.98
N ARG A 14 4.29 -17.40 9.90
CA ARG A 14 4.18 -18.57 9.02
C ARG A 14 4.36 -18.11 7.57
N SER A 15 5.13 -18.91 6.85
CA SER A 15 6.01 -18.58 5.71
C SER A 15 5.32 -18.43 4.35
N ASN A 16 5.82 -17.55 3.48
CA ASN A 16 6.54 -17.84 2.22
C ASN A 16 6.52 -16.65 1.22
N ALA A 17 7.69 -16.44 0.60
CA ALA A 17 7.98 -15.68 -0.62
C ALA A 17 7.78 -14.15 -0.66
N SER A 18 8.92 -13.47 -0.82
CA SER A 18 9.17 -12.23 -1.57
C SER A 18 8.58 -10.90 -1.09
N SER A 19 9.53 -10.03 -0.71
CA SER A 19 9.51 -8.56 -0.64
C SER A 19 8.96 -7.89 0.63
N HIS A 20 9.84 -7.09 1.25
CA HIS A 20 9.61 -6.08 2.30
C HIS A 20 9.37 -6.57 3.74
N LEU A 21 10.47 -6.85 4.45
CA LEU A 21 10.56 -6.67 5.90
C LEU A 21 10.48 -5.18 6.23
N MET A 22 9.27 -4.60 6.24
CA MET A 22 9.06 -3.24 6.70
C MET A 22 8.67 -3.26 8.18
N PRO A 23 9.40 -2.57 9.07
CA PRO A 23 9.01 -2.45 10.46
C PRO A 23 7.66 -1.72 10.52
N SER A 24 6.63 -2.40 11.00
CA SER A 24 5.29 -1.84 11.22
C SER A 24 5.39 -0.78 12.33
N PHE A 25 5.70 0.47 12.00
CA PHE A 25 5.82 1.59 12.95
C PHE A 25 4.45 1.97 13.52
N HIS A 26 3.98 1.25 14.54
CA HIS A 26 2.63 1.43 15.05
C HIS A 26 2.51 1.17 16.54
N GLU A 27 1.53 1.82 17.14
CA GLU A 27 1.14 1.63 18.54
C GLU A 27 -0.34 1.22 18.61
N LYS A 28 -0.67 0.21 19.42
CA LYS A 28 -2.06 -0.25 19.58
C LYS A 28 -2.66 0.33 20.86
N ARG A 29 -3.43 1.42 20.73
CA ARG A 29 -4.13 2.06 21.85
C ARG A 29 -5.63 1.94 21.70
N ASN A 30 -6.32 1.51 22.76
CA ASN A 30 -7.78 1.39 22.80
C ASN A 30 -8.38 0.63 21.60
N GLY A 31 -7.76 -0.49 21.22
CA GLY A 31 -8.22 -1.31 20.08
C GLY A 31 -7.94 -0.71 18.70
N ARG A 32 -7.16 0.37 18.59
CA ARG A 32 -6.79 1.02 17.32
C ARG A 32 -5.28 1.04 17.13
N TYR A 33 -4.86 0.91 15.88
CA TYR A 33 -3.48 0.96 15.41
C TYR A 33 -3.15 2.37 14.95
N HIS A 34 -2.27 3.07 15.66
CA HIS A 34 -1.87 4.45 15.39
C HIS A 34 -0.62 4.49 14.52
N CYS A 35 -0.62 5.35 13.50
CA CYS A 35 0.56 5.64 12.71
C CYS A 35 1.53 6.50 13.52
N LEU A 36 2.81 6.10 13.58
CA LEU A 36 3.85 6.83 14.32
C LEU A 36 4.73 7.73 13.42
N PHE A 37 4.46 7.80 12.12
CA PHE A 37 5.15 8.74 11.23
C PHE A 37 4.74 10.17 11.59
N GLN A 38 5.65 11.03 12.00
CA GLN A 38 5.33 12.44 12.24
C GLN A 38 5.33 13.22 10.91
N PRO A 39 4.36 14.15 10.69
CA PRO A 39 3.29 14.60 11.58
C PRO A 39 1.94 13.87 11.38
N CYS A 40 1.93 12.60 10.95
CA CYS A 40 0.70 11.83 10.74
C CYS A 40 0.00 11.49 12.07
N THR A 41 -1.31 11.71 12.11
CA THR A 41 -2.18 11.42 13.28
C THR A 41 -3.21 10.32 12.99
N LYS A 42 -3.07 9.60 11.88
CA LYS A 42 -4.05 8.59 11.44
C LYS A 42 -4.01 7.34 12.33
N SER A 43 -5.19 6.77 12.57
CA SER A 43 -5.35 5.50 13.29
C SER A 43 -6.42 4.62 12.65
N PHE A 44 -6.22 3.31 12.73
CA PHE A 44 -7.01 2.30 12.04
C PHE A 44 -7.49 1.24 13.00
N THR A 45 -8.60 0.57 12.71
CA THR A 45 -9.11 -0.53 13.53
C THR A 45 -8.40 -1.86 13.23
N ARG A 46 -7.76 -1.96 12.06
CA ARG A 46 -7.03 -3.15 11.61
C ARG A 46 -5.59 -2.78 11.29
N GLU A 47 -4.67 -3.66 11.66
CA GLU A 47 -3.25 -3.52 11.36
C GLU A 47 -2.98 -3.46 9.85
N ALA A 48 -3.66 -4.30 9.07
CA ALA A 48 -3.52 -4.32 7.61
C ALA A 48 -3.88 -2.96 6.95
N ASP A 49 -4.84 -2.24 7.52
CA ASP A 49 -5.23 -0.91 7.01
C ASP A 49 -4.15 0.13 7.35
N LEU A 50 -3.53 0.03 8.52
CA LEU A 50 -2.41 0.89 8.90
C LEU A 50 -1.18 0.60 8.05
N PHE A 51 -0.81 -0.67 7.86
CA PHE A 51 0.30 -1.06 7.02
C PHE A 51 0.14 -0.50 5.60
N ARG A 52 -1.06 -0.68 5.02
CA ARG A 52 -1.40 -0.09 3.72
C ARG A 52 -1.26 1.43 3.73
N HIS A 53 -1.74 2.11 4.76
CA HIS A 53 -1.59 3.55 4.90
C HIS A 53 -0.12 3.98 4.89
N GLN A 54 0.73 3.32 5.70
CA GLN A 54 2.15 3.65 5.76
C GLN A 54 2.83 3.46 4.40
N ASN A 55 2.50 2.34 3.74
CA ASN A 55 3.04 2.02 2.44
C ASN A 55 2.66 3.05 1.37
N THR A 56 1.40 3.51 1.36
CA THR A 56 0.90 4.45 0.35
C THR A 56 1.19 5.92 0.64
N CYS A 57 1.27 6.32 1.91
CA CYS A 57 1.34 7.73 2.30
C CYS A 57 2.74 8.17 2.71
N HIS A 58 3.56 7.29 3.28
CA HIS A 58 4.87 7.65 3.81
C HIS A 58 5.99 7.02 3.00
N LEU A 59 5.85 5.75 2.63
CA LEU A 59 6.89 5.00 1.95
C LEU A 59 6.78 5.08 0.41
N GLY A 60 5.62 5.47 -0.12
CA GLY A 60 5.37 5.54 -1.57
C GLY A 60 5.58 4.23 -2.32
N SER A 61 5.68 3.11 -1.61
CA SER A 61 6.12 1.83 -2.15
C SER A 61 4.94 1.05 -2.71
N THR A 62 4.39 1.53 -3.82
CA THR A 62 3.78 0.69 -4.88
C THR A 62 3.09 1.59 -5.90
N THR A 63 3.58 1.58 -7.14
CA THR A 63 2.98 2.29 -8.28
C THR A 63 2.40 1.26 -9.25
N PHE A 64 1.08 1.07 -9.20
CA PHE A 64 0.36 0.13 -10.06
C PHE A 64 -0.13 0.86 -11.32
N TRP A 65 0.53 0.62 -12.44
CA TRP A 65 0.12 1.18 -13.74
C TRP A 65 -1.00 0.36 -14.37
N CYS A 66 -1.91 1.03 -15.06
CA CYS A 66 -2.87 0.36 -15.94
C CYS A 66 -2.15 -0.29 -17.12
N SER A 67 -2.53 -1.51 -17.46
CA SER A 67 -1.94 -2.27 -18.57
C SER A 67 -2.44 -1.85 -19.95
N SER A 68 -3.57 -1.14 -20.04
CA SER A 68 -4.12 -0.69 -21.32
C SER A 68 -3.25 0.40 -21.94
N THR A 69 -2.74 0.17 -23.15
CA THR A 69 -2.02 1.17 -23.94
C THR A 69 -2.94 2.35 -24.26
N GLY A 70 -2.38 3.56 -24.25
CA GLY A 70 -3.15 4.79 -24.48
C GLY A 70 -4.06 5.24 -23.31
N CYS A 71 -4.20 4.44 -22.25
CA CYS A 71 -4.94 4.86 -21.06
C CYS A 71 -4.18 5.97 -20.31
N ASN A 72 -4.90 7.00 -19.84
CA ASN A 72 -4.34 8.10 -19.05
C ASN A 72 -3.79 7.68 -17.66
N ARG A 73 -3.94 6.41 -17.29
CA ARG A 73 -3.36 5.77 -16.09
C ARG A 73 -2.30 4.72 -16.43
N SER A 74 -1.91 4.60 -17.70
CA SER A 74 -0.86 3.71 -18.18
C SER A 74 0.49 4.41 -18.23
N ARG A 75 1.57 3.62 -18.26
CA ARG A 75 2.93 4.14 -18.42
C ARG A 75 3.19 4.72 -19.82
N SER A 76 2.36 4.35 -20.79
CA SER A 76 2.47 4.81 -22.18
C SER A 76 1.95 6.23 -22.40
N HIS A 77 1.16 6.76 -21.46
CA HIS A 77 0.59 8.09 -21.60
C HIS A 77 1.56 9.16 -21.05
N PRO A 78 1.82 10.27 -21.79
CA PRO A 78 2.77 11.31 -21.36
C PRO A 78 2.47 11.90 -19.99
N SER A 79 1.20 11.97 -19.61
CA SER A 79 0.73 12.42 -18.29
C SER A 79 0.14 11.28 -17.45
N GLY A 80 0.59 10.05 -17.69
CA GLY A 80 0.13 8.85 -16.99
C GLY A 80 0.34 8.96 -15.48
N ARG A 81 -0.69 8.64 -14.68
CA ARG A 81 -0.57 8.56 -13.21
C ARG A 81 -0.85 7.14 -12.71
N PRO A 82 0.05 6.54 -11.92
CA PRO A 82 -0.16 5.20 -11.40
C PRO A 82 -1.18 5.20 -10.26
N PHE A 83 -1.77 4.04 -10.01
CA PHE A 83 -2.57 3.82 -8.81
C PHE A 83 -1.65 3.50 -7.63
N PRO A 84 -1.93 4.02 -6.43
CA PRO A 84 -1.20 3.64 -5.23
C PRO A 84 -1.51 2.20 -4.78
N ARG A 85 -2.54 1.55 -5.37
CA ARG A 85 -3.03 0.22 -4.98
C ARG A 85 -3.49 -0.62 -6.18
N LYS A 86 -3.20 -1.93 -6.12
CA LYS A 86 -3.61 -2.93 -7.12
C LYS A 86 -5.12 -3.01 -7.30
N ASP A 87 -5.88 -3.09 -6.21
CA ASP A 87 -7.34 -3.23 -6.29
C ASP A 87 -8.00 -2.01 -6.96
N LYS A 88 -7.45 -0.81 -6.77
CA LYS A 88 -7.93 0.42 -7.42
C LYS A 88 -7.64 0.44 -8.91
N ARG A 89 -6.46 -0.04 -9.32
CA ARG A 89 -6.20 -0.30 -10.74
C ARG A 89 -7.18 -1.33 -11.30
N ASN A 90 -7.35 -2.47 -10.63
CA ASN A 90 -8.23 -3.53 -11.11
C ASN A 90 -9.69 -3.06 -11.24
N ASP A 91 -10.20 -2.27 -10.27
CA ASP A 91 -11.52 -1.63 -10.36
C ASP A 91 -11.61 -0.66 -11.54
N HIS A 92 -10.55 0.11 -11.80
CA HIS A 92 -10.46 0.97 -12.97
C HIS A 92 -10.48 0.17 -14.27
N GLU A 93 -9.66 -0.89 -14.38
CA GLU A 93 -9.62 -1.74 -15.58
C GLU A 93 -10.98 -2.39 -15.83
N ARG A 94 -11.64 -2.91 -14.80
CA ARG A 94 -13.00 -3.45 -14.90
C ARG A 94 -14.06 -2.39 -15.23
N LYS A 95 -13.86 -1.10 -14.97
CA LYS A 95 -14.85 -0.05 -15.28
C LYS A 95 -14.61 0.63 -16.62
N VAL A 96 -13.34 0.82 -16.98
CA VAL A 96 -12.90 1.63 -18.11
C VAL A 96 -12.46 0.78 -19.29
N HIS A 97 -11.91 -0.41 -19.01
CA HIS A 97 -11.42 -1.36 -20.01
C HIS A 97 -12.26 -2.64 -20.01
N CYS A 98 -13.53 -2.56 -19.56
CA CYS A 98 -14.52 -3.63 -19.59
C CYS A 98 -14.99 -3.94 -21.02
N GLY A 99 -14.04 -4.15 -21.91
CA GLY A 99 -14.25 -4.42 -23.33
C GLY A 99 -13.24 -5.41 -23.92
N VAL A 100 -12.33 -5.98 -23.13
CA VAL A 100 -11.48 -7.09 -23.60
C VAL A 100 -11.26 -8.11 -22.50
N LEU A 101 -11.74 -9.31 -22.82
CA LEU A 101 -11.51 -10.56 -22.12
C LEU A 101 -10.00 -10.79 -21.95
N SER A 102 -9.57 -11.18 -20.74
CA SER A 102 -8.34 -11.96 -20.60
C SER A 102 -8.61 -13.36 -21.16
N LEU A 103 -8.17 -13.60 -22.39
CA LEU A 103 -7.59 -14.85 -22.88
C LEU A 103 -6.11 -14.48 -23.09
N ASP A 104 -5.08 -15.12 -22.53
CA ASP A 104 -4.83 -16.47 -22.00
C ASP A 104 -4.07 -16.42 -20.67
#